data_AF-A0A1B7WYM5-F1
#
_entry.id   AF-A0A1B7WYM5-F1
#
_cell.length_a   1.000
_cell.length_b   1.000
_cell.length_c   1.000
_cell.angle_alpha   90.00
_cell.angle_beta   90.00
_cell.angle_gamma   90.00
#
_symmetry.space_group_name_H-M   'P 1'
#
loop_
_entity.id
_entity.type
_entity.pdbx_description
1 polymer ?
#
loop_
_entity_poly.entity_id
_entity_poly.type
_entity_poly.pdbx_seq_one_letter_code
_entity_poly.pdbx_strand_id
1 'polypeptide(L)'
;MSDSLPLRDHYLALINDIIETTLKGKISSVEQVYQMLLKGITSGTGEVFELVLSDRLNAIQSQVDSETDELKTAKATRSLRAAKTIQTQWQRWQEQNKATEAISLSMREITTATADERLTALWRATDPNQKYPLNLSQLQQLAKSLQQFATANEDFQQIADGINNGIISWQRIQANLLNWMYEQKNSLGFGGVPGENSPWTSWAKIVNSEIPQAFFHTLAVEQSALEFAQKQQQISLSNWVELTIVLQLLQRGLINWFDSYGALRYQQAYDIKAGPKLSISTFLTFAVIWSQLASGFQNQAIIYSNSATQIMLQILRTFAQRPYFPLYGGIFASFSGSYLRDALDYLDAPLSSAAGTQEKARILTLLGYSQRGLGKYDRSLDFHQQALEIARKAEDKTCEIANLNHLSRTYVQQQNYSKAINYSQRALIYSRQTGDKTGEANALVNLGYSEVMQAKQTEISELEVYESAINYLEQGLKLAEKLNDLQSQALCFSSLGIAYLVTAQYPTAIKYLENAFRTAQVSGDLYLQGRNLAYLAEANYLIANYEKAVYTGSLGMYLLEQIASNEWRQPAGLLTIISGQIGTDKFQLLLQENRPKMIAIIGVDGYDYIPNLLVKYQEDM
;
A
#
# COMPACT_ATOMS: atom_id res chain seq x y z
N MET A 1 35.67 32.24 10.65
CA MET A 1 35.29 31.31 11.75
C MET A 1 35.39 32.01 13.11
N SER A 2 34.58 33.04 13.36
CA SER A 2 34.61 33.76 14.67
C SER A 2 33.23 34.21 15.19
N ASP A 3 32.14 33.99 14.47
CA ASP A 3 30.80 34.45 14.87
C ASP A 3 29.96 33.41 15.63
N SER A 4 30.46 32.18 15.83
CA SER A 4 29.70 31.09 16.46
C SER A 4 29.74 31.06 17.99
N LEU A 5 30.82 31.58 18.61
CA LEU A 5 30.97 31.65 20.07
C LEU A 5 29.99 32.65 20.72
N PRO A 6 29.78 33.88 20.20
CA PRO A 6 28.80 34.83 20.76
C PRO A 6 27.36 34.32 20.71
N LEU A 7 27.02 33.55 19.67
CA LEU A 7 25.67 33.05 19.45
C LEU A 7 25.31 31.90 20.40
N ARG A 8 26.28 31.01 20.67
CA ARG A 8 26.13 29.90 21.63
C ARG A 8 25.87 30.44 23.04
N ASP A 9 26.64 31.45 23.45
CA ASP A 9 26.51 32.09 24.75
C ASP A 9 25.18 32.84 24.89
N HIS A 10 24.73 33.50 23.82
CA HIS A 10 23.41 34.13 23.76
C HIS A 10 22.26 33.13 23.97
N TYR A 11 22.29 31.98 23.29
CA TYR A 11 21.26 30.95 23.48
C TYR A 11 21.33 30.25 24.84
N LEU A 12 22.53 30.06 25.39
CA LEU A 12 22.69 29.54 26.73
C LEU A 12 22.11 30.51 27.77
N ALA A 13 22.35 31.81 27.61
CA ALA A 13 21.77 32.85 28.46
C ALA A 13 20.24 32.87 28.38
N LEU A 14 19.67 32.79 27.17
CA LEU A 14 18.23 32.70 26.96
C LEU A 14 17.62 31.48 27.65
N ILE A 15 18.22 30.30 27.50
CA ILE A 15 17.74 29.06 28.14
C ILE A 15 17.80 29.18 29.67
N ASN A 16 18.89 29.73 30.20
CA ASN A 16 19.05 29.93 31.64
C ASN A 16 18.04 30.94 32.20
N ASP A 17 17.79 32.03 31.49
CA ASP A 17 16.80 33.04 31.89
C ASP A 17 15.39 32.44 31.96
N ILE A 18 14.99 31.65 30.97
CA ILE A 18 13.69 30.97 30.98
C ILE A 18 13.60 29.98 32.15
N ILE A 19 14.65 29.18 32.38
CA ILE A 19 14.67 28.23 33.52
C ILE A 19 14.59 28.98 34.85
N GLU A 20 15.38 30.02 35.07
CA GLU A 20 15.36 30.81 36.30
C GLU A 20 14.01 31.50 36.53
N THR A 21 13.43 32.07 35.48
CA THR A 21 12.12 32.74 35.55
C THR A 21 11.02 31.73 35.86
N THR A 22 11.12 30.50 35.33
CA THR A 22 10.23 29.39 35.68
C THR A 22 10.36 29.01 37.15
N LEU A 23 11.60 28.87 37.65
CA LEU A 23 11.86 28.50 39.06
C LEU A 23 11.39 29.59 40.04
N LYS A 24 11.44 30.86 39.63
CA LYS A 24 10.93 32.02 40.40
C LYS A 24 9.39 32.12 40.36
N GLY A 25 8.69 31.23 39.64
CA GLY A 25 7.23 31.24 39.50
C GLY A 25 6.69 32.41 38.67
N LYS A 26 7.54 33.05 37.86
CA LYS A 26 7.21 34.25 37.07
C LYS A 26 6.73 33.94 35.64
N ILE A 27 6.69 32.66 35.28
CA ILE A 27 6.10 32.19 34.02
C ILE A 27 4.67 31.75 34.30
N SER A 28 3.70 32.45 33.72
CA SER A 28 2.28 32.22 33.95
C SER A 28 1.68 31.14 33.01
N SER A 29 2.33 30.84 31.89
CA SER A 29 1.88 29.85 30.92
C SER A 29 3.00 29.32 30.02
N VAL A 30 2.76 28.16 29.38
CA VAL A 30 3.64 27.60 28.35
C VAL A 30 3.73 28.52 27.12
N GLU A 31 2.69 29.32 26.84
CA GLU A 31 2.68 30.29 25.74
C GLU A 31 3.68 31.43 25.98
N GLN A 32 3.88 31.86 27.23
CA GLN A 32 4.89 32.86 27.55
C GLN A 32 6.31 32.37 27.21
N VAL A 33 6.60 31.09 27.42
CA VAL A 33 7.87 30.46 27.02
C VAL A 33 8.04 30.52 25.50
N TYR A 34 6.98 30.20 24.75
CA TYR A 34 7.00 30.27 23.28
C TYR A 34 7.27 31.70 22.77
N GLN A 35 6.65 32.71 23.36
CA GLN A 35 6.89 34.13 23.01
C GLN A 35 8.32 34.60 23.33
N MET A 36 8.93 34.08 24.41
CA MET A 36 10.33 34.35 24.73
C MET A 36 11.27 33.72 23.69
N LEU A 37 10.98 32.51 23.22
CA LEU A 37 11.74 31.85 22.15
C LEU A 37 11.62 32.62 20.82
N LEU A 38 10.41 33.07 20.45
CA LEU A 38 10.18 33.88 19.25
C LEU A 38 11.00 35.17 19.21
N LYS A 39 11.17 35.84 20.35
CA LYS A 39 11.94 37.09 20.47
C LYS A 39 13.45 36.84 20.58
N GLY A 40 13.85 35.73 21.19
CA GLY A 40 15.23 35.46 21.55
C GLY A 40 16.04 34.69 20.49
N ILE A 41 15.36 33.99 19.57
CA ILE A 41 16.00 33.15 18.55
C ILE A 41 16.06 33.88 17.21
N THR A 42 17.23 33.88 16.60
CA THR A 42 17.47 34.49 15.29
C THR A 42 17.02 33.53 14.18
N SER A 43 16.48 34.06 13.08
CA SER A 43 16.12 33.21 11.94
C SER A 43 17.39 32.58 11.32
N GLY A 44 17.31 31.31 10.91
CA GLY A 44 18.42 30.59 10.28
C GLY A 44 19.49 30.01 11.21
N THR A 45 19.35 30.16 12.55
CA THR A 45 20.35 29.70 13.54
C THR A 45 19.86 28.57 14.45
N GLY A 46 18.77 27.90 14.08
CA GLY A 46 18.09 26.93 14.93
C GLY A 46 18.92 25.70 15.31
N GLU A 47 19.82 25.25 14.44
CA GLU A 47 20.72 24.12 14.74
C GLU A 47 21.65 24.42 15.92
N VAL A 48 22.11 25.66 16.04
CA VAL A 48 22.97 26.09 17.17
C VAL A 48 22.16 26.13 18.47
N PHE A 49 20.93 26.62 18.42
CA PHE A 49 20.04 26.62 19.58
C PHE A 49 19.72 25.20 20.05
N GLU A 50 19.42 24.29 19.12
CA GLU A 50 19.10 22.89 19.42
C GLU A 50 20.26 22.15 20.07
N LEU A 51 21.49 22.39 19.59
CA LEU A 51 22.70 21.84 20.19
C LEU A 51 22.92 22.35 21.62
N VAL A 52 22.77 23.65 21.86
CA VAL A 52 22.90 24.24 23.22
C VAL A 52 21.82 23.74 24.17
N LEU A 53 20.59 23.59 23.69
CA LEU A 53 19.49 23.05 24.48
C LEU A 53 19.71 21.59 24.85
N SER A 54 20.21 20.78 23.92
CA SER A 54 20.57 19.37 24.15
C SER A 54 21.69 19.24 25.18
N ASP A 55 22.78 20.02 25.04
CA ASP A 55 23.88 20.06 26.00
C ASP A 55 23.37 20.39 27.41
N ARG A 56 22.47 21.37 27.51
CA ARG A 56 21.90 21.81 28.79
C ARG A 56 20.96 20.77 29.39
N LEU A 57 20.13 20.12 28.58
CA LEU A 57 19.24 19.04 29.02
C LEU A 57 20.05 17.88 29.59
N ASN A 58 21.12 17.47 28.91
CA ASN A 58 22.00 16.40 29.38
C ASN A 58 22.69 16.77 30.70
N ALA A 59 23.21 18.00 30.82
CA ALA A 59 23.84 18.46 32.05
C ALA A 59 22.87 18.48 33.24
N ILE A 60 21.62 18.94 33.04
CA ILE A 60 20.60 18.96 34.09
C ILE A 60 20.16 17.53 34.43
N GLN A 61 20.02 16.64 33.44
CA GLN A 61 19.67 15.24 33.67
C GLN A 61 20.74 14.53 34.49
N SER A 62 22.03 14.67 34.15
CA SER A 62 23.12 14.13 34.94
C SER A 62 23.14 14.68 36.38
N GLN A 63 22.81 15.96 36.57
CA GLN A 63 22.70 16.55 37.91
C GLN A 63 21.54 15.94 38.72
N VAL A 64 20.40 15.65 38.08
CA VAL A 64 19.28 14.95 38.72
C VAL A 64 19.67 13.52 39.11
N ASP A 65 20.41 12.83 38.25
CA ASP A 65 20.78 11.42 38.45
C ASP A 65 21.89 11.24 39.51
N SER A 66 22.74 12.27 39.73
CA SER A 66 23.87 12.21 40.67
C SER A 66 23.63 12.83 42.05
N GLU A 67 22.57 13.63 42.23
CA GLU A 67 22.36 14.45 43.43
C GLU A 67 21.61 13.68 44.54
N THR A 68 22.20 13.65 45.74
CA THR A 68 21.67 12.91 46.90
C THR A 68 20.90 13.79 47.88
N ASP A 69 20.98 15.13 47.75
CA ASP A 69 20.30 16.11 48.60
C ASP A 69 18.88 16.39 48.09
N GLU A 70 17.86 16.07 48.89
CA GLU A 70 16.44 16.19 48.52
C GLU A 70 16.05 17.60 48.02
N LEU A 71 16.59 18.67 48.61
CA LEU A 71 16.28 20.05 48.21
C LEU A 71 16.91 20.39 46.86
N LYS A 72 18.13 19.93 46.62
CA LYS A 72 18.83 20.12 45.34
C LYS A 72 18.22 19.26 44.25
N THR A 73 17.83 18.02 44.55
CA THR A 73 17.12 17.12 43.63
C THR A 73 15.75 17.69 43.23
N ALA A 74 15.00 18.28 44.17
CA ALA A 74 13.74 18.96 43.87
C ALA A 74 13.94 20.17 42.94
N LYS A 75 14.98 20.98 43.18
CA LYS A 75 15.33 22.12 42.32
C LYS A 75 15.77 21.66 40.92
N ALA A 76 16.64 20.66 40.83
CA ALA A 76 17.12 20.09 39.58
C ALA A 76 15.98 19.46 38.76
N THR A 77 15.04 18.77 39.42
CA THR A 77 13.85 18.21 38.77
C THR A 77 12.93 19.29 38.20
N ARG A 78 12.76 20.43 38.89
CA ARG A 78 12.00 21.57 38.37
C ARG A 78 12.71 22.24 37.18
N SER A 79 14.04 22.37 37.23
CA SER A 79 14.85 22.84 36.10
C SER A 79 14.73 21.92 34.89
N LEU A 80 14.73 20.60 35.09
CA LEU A 80 14.55 19.62 34.03
C LEU A 80 13.17 19.75 33.38
N ARG A 81 12.11 19.93 34.17
CA ARG A 81 10.76 20.19 33.63
C ARG A 81 10.73 21.48 32.81
N ALA A 82 11.34 22.56 33.31
CA ALA A 82 11.42 23.82 32.56
C ALA A 82 12.18 23.65 31.23
N ALA A 83 13.31 22.93 31.24
CA ALA A 83 14.09 22.64 30.04
C ALA A 83 13.31 21.75 29.03
N LYS A 84 12.55 20.76 29.50
CA LYS A 84 11.64 19.96 28.66
C LYS A 84 10.51 20.81 28.06
N THR A 85 9.95 21.75 28.82
CA THR A 85 8.97 22.71 28.28
C THR A 85 9.58 23.59 27.17
N ILE A 86 10.82 24.05 27.33
CA ILE A 86 11.56 24.77 26.28
C ILE A 86 11.73 23.89 25.05
N GLN A 87 12.12 22.62 25.22
CA GLN A 87 12.25 21.65 24.12
C GLN A 87 10.94 21.47 23.34
N THR A 88 9.82 21.30 24.05
CA THR A 88 8.50 21.18 23.41
C THR A 88 8.08 22.45 22.67
N GLN A 89 8.32 23.64 23.26
CA GLN A 89 7.99 24.90 22.57
C GLN A 89 8.94 25.20 21.41
N TRP A 90 10.19 24.75 21.48
CA TRP A 90 11.14 24.81 20.37
C TRP A 90 10.70 23.92 19.21
N GLN A 91 10.26 22.70 19.48
CA GLN A 91 9.70 21.80 18.46
C GLN A 91 8.48 22.45 17.78
N ARG A 92 7.54 23.02 18.57
CA ARG A 92 6.40 23.77 18.04
C ARG A 92 6.84 24.96 17.17
N TRP A 93 7.86 25.71 17.60
CA TRP A 93 8.40 26.83 16.83
C TRP A 93 9.02 26.37 15.52
N GLN A 94 9.83 25.31 15.55
CA GLN A 94 10.42 24.74 14.34
C GLN A 94 9.34 24.28 13.36
N GLU A 95 8.29 23.60 13.84
CA GLU A 95 7.17 23.18 12.99
C GLU A 95 6.45 24.38 12.34
N GLN A 96 6.22 25.47 13.08
CA GLN A 96 5.55 26.66 12.55
C GLN A 96 6.44 27.50 11.62
N ASN A 97 7.75 27.62 11.89
CA ASN A 97 8.67 28.32 10.99
C ASN A 97 8.92 27.52 9.72
N LYS A 98 9.13 26.21 9.82
CA LYS A 98 9.28 25.33 8.64
C LYS A 98 8.03 25.35 7.76
N ALA A 99 6.84 25.43 8.36
CA ALA A 99 5.59 25.61 7.64
C ALA A 99 5.51 26.95 6.89
N THR A 100 5.97 28.03 7.54
CA THR A 100 5.97 29.37 6.94
C THR A 100 6.96 29.44 5.77
N GLU A 101 8.15 28.84 5.91
CA GLU A 101 9.13 28.70 4.84
C GLU A 101 8.60 27.88 3.67
N ALA A 102 7.93 26.75 3.95
CA ALA A 102 7.33 25.90 2.91
C ALA A 102 6.23 26.62 2.12
N ILE A 103 5.37 27.40 2.80
CA ILE A 103 4.35 28.23 2.14
C ILE A 103 5.02 29.32 1.30
N SER A 104 6.05 30.00 1.83
CA SER A 104 6.76 31.06 1.10
C SER A 104 7.45 30.52 -0.16
N LEU A 105 8.10 29.36 -0.07
CA LEU A 105 8.70 28.68 -1.22
C LEU A 105 7.63 28.29 -2.25
N SER A 106 6.54 27.68 -1.81
CA SER A 106 5.42 27.28 -2.67
C SER A 106 4.81 28.48 -3.39
N MET A 107 4.60 29.58 -2.67
CA MET A 107 4.13 30.85 -3.23
C MET A 107 5.07 31.35 -4.33
N ARG A 108 6.39 31.34 -4.08
CA ARG A 108 7.38 31.76 -5.07
C ARG A 108 7.34 30.86 -6.30
N GLU A 109 7.33 29.55 -6.13
CA GLU A 109 7.28 28.60 -7.26
C GLU A 109 6.02 28.82 -8.11
N ILE A 110 4.84 28.92 -7.48
CA ILE A 110 3.56 29.11 -8.19
C ILE A 110 3.49 30.47 -8.92
N THR A 111 3.94 31.54 -8.27
CA THR A 111 3.84 32.89 -8.83
C THR A 111 4.87 33.19 -9.93
N THR A 112 6.03 32.53 -9.89
CA THR A 112 7.07 32.65 -10.92
C THR A 112 6.92 31.65 -12.07
N ALA A 113 6.08 30.61 -11.90
CA ALA A 113 5.83 29.62 -12.92
C ALA A 113 5.05 30.19 -14.13
N THR A 114 5.37 29.65 -15.30
CA THR A 114 4.58 29.86 -16.53
C THR A 114 3.17 29.28 -16.35
N ALA A 115 2.22 29.70 -17.19
CA ALA A 115 0.83 29.23 -17.09
C ALA A 115 0.72 27.69 -17.14
N ASP A 116 1.49 27.06 -18.03
CA ASP A 116 1.48 25.60 -18.21
C ASP A 116 2.14 24.84 -17.04
N GLU A 117 3.06 25.45 -16.32
CA GLU A 117 3.79 24.84 -15.20
C GLU A 117 3.17 25.16 -13.82
N ARG A 118 2.24 26.11 -13.77
CA ARG A 118 1.67 26.61 -12.51
C ARG A 118 0.96 25.53 -11.70
N LEU A 119 0.20 24.67 -12.37
CA LEU A 119 -0.43 23.51 -11.72
C LEU A 119 0.62 22.50 -11.25
N THR A 120 1.69 22.29 -12.03
CA THR A 120 2.79 21.42 -11.62
C THR A 120 3.47 21.91 -10.35
N ALA A 121 3.69 23.22 -10.22
CA ALA A 121 4.21 23.85 -9.01
C ALA A 121 3.24 23.69 -7.82
N LEU A 122 1.95 23.91 -8.04
CA LEU A 122 0.91 23.72 -7.02
C LEU A 122 0.89 22.28 -6.47
N TRP A 123 0.88 21.29 -7.35
CA TRP A 123 0.83 19.88 -6.93
C TRP A 123 2.15 19.37 -6.37
N ARG A 124 3.27 20.02 -6.69
CA ARG A 124 4.53 19.80 -5.96
C ARG A 124 4.43 20.32 -4.53
N ALA A 125 3.81 21.49 -4.31
CA ALA A 125 3.62 22.05 -2.97
C ALA A 125 2.70 21.18 -2.09
N THR A 126 1.68 20.54 -2.68
CA THR A 126 0.79 19.65 -1.93
C THR A 126 1.28 18.20 -1.87
N ASP A 127 2.42 17.86 -2.47
CA ASP A 127 2.95 16.49 -2.54
C ASP A 127 3.17 15.90 -1.14
N PRO A 128 2.52 14.77 -0.78
CA PRO A 128 2.70 14.15 0.53
C PRO A 128 4.11 13.58 0.75
N ASN A 129 4.90 13.43 -0.32
CA ASN A 129 6.29 12.95 -0.26
C ASN A 129 7.32 14.07 -0.02
N GLN A 130 6.87 15.31 0.18
CA GLN A 130 7.72 16.42 0.62
C GLN A 130 8.28 16.16 2.03
N LYS A 131 9.44 16.73 2.34
CA LYS A 131 10.03 16.65 3.69
C LYS A 131 9.10 17.28 4.75
N TYR A 132 8.35 18.32 4.35
CA TYR A 132 7.39 19.04 5.19
C TYR A 132 6.09 19.22 4.40
N PRO A 133 5.23 18.20 4.32
CA PRO A 133 3.99 18.28 3.55
C PRO A 133 3.02 19.28 4.20
N LEU A 134 2.32 20.06 3.36
CA LEU A 134 1.35 21.05 3.84
C LEU A 134 0.13 20.36 4.46
N ASN A 135 -0.24 20.77 5.67
CA ASN A 135 -1.49 20.38 6.31
C ASN A 135 -2.67 21.27 5.84
N LEU A 136 -3.89 20.96 6.30
CA LEU A 136 -5.10 21.67 5.87
C LEU A 136 -5.06 23.19 6.15
N SER A 137 -4.56 23.59 7.33
CA SER A 137 -4.49 25.02 7.68
C SER A 137 -3.43 25.77 6.88
N GLN A 138 -2.31 25.12 6.59
CA GLN A 138 -1.24 25.67 5.74
C GLN A 138 -1.68 25.79 4.29
N LEU A 139 -2.45 24.82 3.77
CA LEU A 139 -3.06 24.89 2.45
C LEU A 139 -4.05 26.06 2.35
N GLN A 140 -4.84 26.30 3.41
CA GLN A 140 -5.73 27.45 3.47
C GLN A 140 -4.96 28.79 3.54
N GLN A 141 -3.82 28.82 4.25
CA GLN A 141 -2.93 29.99 4.24
C GLN A 141 -2.29 30.25 2.87
N LEU A 142 -1.93 29.19 2.14
CA LEU A 142 -1.43 29.30 0.76
C LEU A 142 -2.50 29.90 -0.15
N ALA A 143 -3.75 29.40 -0.10
CA ALA A 143 -4.86 29.96 -0.88
C ALA A 143 -5.11 31.44 -0.56
N LYS A 144 -5.12 31.81 0.73
CA LYS A 144 -5.25 33.21 1.16
C LYS A 144 -4.11 34.09 0.64
N SER A 145 -2.90 33.55 0.58
CA SER A 145 -1.72 34.27 0.08
C SER A 145 -1.80 34.45 -1.44
N LEU A 146 -2.22 33.45 -2.20
CA LEU A 146 -2.44 33.55 -3.65
C LEU A 146 -3.52 34.59 -3.99
N GLN A 147 -4.58 34.66 -3.19
CA GLN A 147 -5.66 35.63 -3.38
C GLN A 147 -5.19 37.09 -3.27
N GLN A 148 -4.10 37.37 -2.55
CA GLN A 148 -3.50 38.72 -2.50
C GLN A 148 -2.90 39.15 -3.85
N PHE A 149 -2.57 38.19 -4.72
CA PHE A 149 -2.04 38.43 -6.06
C PHE A 149 -3.11 38.23 -7.15
N ALA A 150 -4.38 38.04 -6.78
CA ALA A 150 -5.48 37.81 -7.71
C ALA A 150 -5.61 38.88 -8.82
N THR A 151 -5.31 40.14 -8.49
CA THR A 151 -5.36 41.25 -9.47
C THR A 151 -4.23 41.19 -10.50
N ALA A 152 -3.14 40.47 -10.23
CA ALA A 152 -2.00 40.34 -11.11
C ALA A 152 -2.16 39.21 -12.13
N ASN A 153 -2.87 38.14 -11.77
CA ASN A 153 -3.14 37.02 -12.66
C ASN A 153 -4.42 36.28 -12.24
N GLU A 154 -5.35 36.10 -13.18
CA GLU A 154 -6.63 35.42 -12.95
C GLU A 154 -6.44 33.98 -12.46
N ASP A 155 -5.39 33.28 -12.89
CA ASP A 155 -5.12 31.91 -12.46
C ASP A 155 -4.87 31.82 -10.94
N PHE A 156 -4.26 32.85 -10.32
CA PHE A 156 -4.05 32.85 -8.87
C PHE A 156 -5.37 32.93 -8.12
N GLN A 157 -6.34 33.69 -8.66
CA GLN A 157 -7.68 33.74 -8.12
C GLN A 157 -8.39 32.38 -8.30
N GLN A 158 -8.37 31.83 -9.50
CA GLN A 158 -9.02 30.53 -9.77
C GLN A 158 -8.41 29.40 -8.93
N ILE A 159 -7.09 29.36 -8.74
CA ILE A 159 -6.43 28.39 -7.87
C ILE A 159 -6.86 28.60 -6.41
N ALA A 160 -6.85 29.82 -5.90
CA ALA A 160 -7.25 30.11 -4.52
C ALA A 160 -8.72 29.71 -4.26
N ASP A 161 -9.61 30.04 -5.20
CA ASP A 161 -11.03 29.70 -5.14
C ASP A 161 -11.23 28.18 -5.16
N GLY A 162 -10.54 27.47 -6.07
CA GLY A 162 -10.57 26.02 -6.17
C GLY A 162 -10.07 25.33 -4.89
N ILE A 163 -8.98 25.82 -4.28
CA ILE A 163 -8.49 25.29 -2.99
C ILE A 163 -9.53 25.49 -1.89
N ASN A 164 -10.09 26.69 -1.77
CA ASN A 164 -11.08 27.00 -0.73
C ASN A 164 -12.35 26.16 -0.89
N ASN A 165 -12.88 26.05 -2.12
CA ASN A 165 -14.03 25.21 -2.43
C ASN A 165 -13.75 23.74 -2.12
N GLY A 166 -12.56 23.25 -2.49
CA GLY A 166 -12.13 21.88 -2.18
C GLY A 166 -12.04 21.60 -0.68
N ILE A 167 -11.53 22.55 0.11
CA ILE A 167 -11.49 22.43 1.58
C ILE A 167 -12.92 22.39 2.17
N ILE A 168 -13.83 23.23 1.68
CA ILE A 168 -15.24 23.25 2.11
C ILE A 168 -15.92 21.92 1.79
N SER A 169 -15.73 21.41 0.57
CA SER A 169 -16.24 20.11 0.13
C SER A 169 -15.66 18.98 0.99
N TRP A 170 -14.36 19.00 1.27
CA TRP A 170 -13.70 18.04 2.17
C TRP A 170 -14.27 18.05 3.58
N GLN A 171 -14.49 19.22 4.20
CA GLN A 171 -15.04 19.31 5.56
C GLN A 171 -16.38 18.59 5.71
N ARG A 172 -17.23 18.62 4.67
CA ARG A 172 -18.51 17.89 4.64
C ARG A 172 -18.31 16.39 4.54
N ILE A 173 -17.40 15.95 3.67
CA ILE A 173 -17.05 14.54 3.48
C ILE A 173 -16.42 13.97 4.76
N GLN A 174 -15.49 14.69 5.38
CA GLN A 174 -14.72 14.26 6.54
C GLN A 174 -15.64 13.83 7.71
N ALA A 175 -16.74 14.55 7.93
CA ALA A 175 -17.70 14.23 8.97
C ALA A 175 -18.42 12.87 8.77
N ASN A 176 -18.46 12.38 7.53
CA ASN A 176 -19.17 11.16 7.13
C ASN A 176 -18.26 10.22 6.32
N LEU A 177 -16.94 10.31 6.53
CA LEU A 177 -15.92 9.68 5.68
C LEU A 177 -16.13 8.16 5.55
N LEU A 178 -16.63 7.53 6.62
CA LEU A 178 -16.70 6.07 6.78
C LEU A 178 -18.12 5.55 6.98
N ASN A 179 -19.16 6.40 6.89
CA ASN A 179 -20.54 5.97 7.16
C ASN A 179 -20.93 4.78 6.27
N TRP A 180 -20.44 4.76 5.03
CA TRP A 180 -20.63 3.67 4.08
C TRP A 180 -20.15 2.31 4.60
N MET A 181 -19.11 2.25 5.44
CA MET A 181 -18.60 1.00 6.00
C MET A 181 -19.55 0.37 7.02
N TYR A 182 -20.36 1.19 7.69
CA TYR A 182 -21.36 0.73 8.65
C TYR A 182 -22.70 0.39 7.98
N GLU A 183 -22.94 0.95 6.81
CA GLU A 183 -24.12 0.70 5.98
C GLU A 183 -23.97 -0.57 5.11
N GLN A 184 -22.73 -0.94 4.75
CA GLN A 184 -22.41 -2.16 4.02
C GLN A 184 -22.24 -3.36 4.96
N LYS A 185 -23.12 -4.37 4.86
CA LYS A 185 -23.06 -5.57 5.72
C LYS A 185 -22.02 -6.61 5.28
N ASN A 186 -21.67 -6.70 4.00
CA ASN A 186 -20.93 -7.87 3.46
C ASN A 186 -19.76 -7.56 2.51
N SER A 187 -19.60 -6.36 1.96
CA SER A 187 -18.49 -5.99 1.06
C SER A 187 -17.83 -4.71 1.55
N LEU A 188 -16.51 -4.72 1.75
CA LEU A 188 -15.71 -3.53 2.05
C LEU A 188 -14.82 -3.25 0.85
N GLY A 189 -15.01 -2.10 0.19
CA GLY A 189 -14.22 -1.72 -0.97
C GLY A 189 -14.88 -0.64 -1.82
N PHE A 190 -14.20 -0.26 -2.90
CA PHE A 190 -14.67 0.77 -3.84
C PHE A 190 -15.49 0.21 -5.02
N GLY A 191 -15.56 -1.11 -5.19
CA GLY A 191 -16.36 -1.77 -6.23
C GLY A 191 -17.57 -2.49 -5.65
N GLY A 192 -18.70 -2.45 -6.36
CA GLY A 192 -19.96 -3.08 -5.95
C GLY A 192 -20.91 -3.35 -7.11
N VAL A 193 -22.04 -4.01 -6.85
CA VAL A 193 -23.10 -4.20 -7.85
C VAL A 193 -23.83 -2.86 -8.05
N PRO A 194 -24.11 -2.43 -9.30
CA PRO A 194 -24.89 -1.22 -9.55
C PRO A 194 -26.21 -1.22 -8.76
N GLY A 195 -26.40 -0.21 -7.90
CA GLY A 195 -27.59 -0.09 -7.04
C GLY A 195 -27.38 -0.49 -5.57
N GLU A 196 -26.23 -1.06 -5.20
CA GLU A 196 -25.82 -1.16 -3.79
C GLU A 196 -25.15 0.14 -3.29
N ASN A 197 -25.15 0.37 -1.97
CA ASN A 197 -24.57 1.58 -1.37
C ASN A 197 -23.04 1.58 -1.48
N SER A 198 -22.47 2.06 -2.59
CA SER A 198 -21.04 2.31 -2.78
C SER A 198 -20.56 3.55 -1.99
N PRO A 199 -19.28 3.62 -1.53
CA PRO A 199 -18.72 4.83 -0.94
C PRO A 199 -18.91 6.07 -1.83
N TRP A 200 -18.84 5.91 -3.16
CA TRP A 200 -19.04 6.98 -4.12
C TRP A 200 -20.45 7.57 -4.02
N THR A 201 -21.48 6.73 -3.87
CA THR A 201 -22.88 7.14 -3.70
C THR A 201 -23.07 7.97 -2.43
N SER A 202 -22.43 7.57 -1.33
CA SER A 202 -22.53 8.28 -0.05
C SER A 202 -21.86 9.65 -0.11
N TRP A 203 -20.68 9.75 -0.73
CA TRP A 203 -20.00 11.04 -0.88
C TRP A 203 -20.71 11.97 -1.88
N ALA A 204 -21.27 11.43 -2.97
CA ALA A 204 -22.04 12.22 -3.95
C ALA A 204 -23.26 12.93 -3.32
N LYS A 205 -23.90 12.33 -2.32
CA LYS A 205 -25.04 12.92 -1.59
C LYS A 205 -24.65 14.07 -0.67
N ILE A 206 -23.41 14.09 -0.19
CA ILE A 206 -22.95 15.01 0.86
C ILE A 206 -22.15 16.17 0.29
N VAL A 207 -21.45 15.95 -0.83
CA VAL A 207 -20.78 17.04 -1.54
C VAL A 207 -21.81 17.94 -2.22
N ASN A 208 -21.61 19.24 -2.04
CA ASN A 208 -22.49 20.30 -2.54
C ASN A 208 -21.70 21.24 -3.46
N SER A 209 -20.95 20.64 -4.37
CA SER A 209 -20.27 21.29 -5.48
C SER A 209 -20.47 20.43 -6.71
N GLU A 210 -20.81 21.07 -7.83
CA GLU A 210 -21.28 20.42 -9.06
C GLU A 210 -20.28 19.39 -9.60
N ILE A 211 -19.00 19.77 -9.69
CA ILE A 211 -17.98 18.94 -10.35
C ILE A 211 -17.58 17.72 -9.51
N PRO A 212 -17.23 17.84 -8.22
CA PRO A 212 -16.99 16.66 -7.38
C PRO A 212 -18.23 15.77 -7.22
N GLN A 213 -19.44 16.35 -7.16
CA GLN A 213 -20.68 15.57 -7.10
C GLN A 213 -20.91 14.77 -8.38
N ALA A 214 -20.76 15.39 -9.55
CA ALA A 214 -20.86 14.71 -10.84
C ALA A 214 -19.80 13.61 -11.00
N PHE A 215 -18.57 13.85 -10.51
CA PHE A 215 -17.51 12.86 -10.51
C PHE A 215 -17.87 11.63 -9.67
N PHE A 216 -18.29 11.83 -8.42
CA PHE A 216 -18.71 10.72 -7.56
C PHE A 216 -19.95 10.00 -8.08
N HIS A 217 -20.89 10.70 -8.69
CA HIS A 217 -22.04 10.06 -9.34
C HIS A 217 -21.60 9.19 -10.52
N THR A 218 -20.61 9.63 -11.31
CA THR A 218 -20.08 8.85 -12.44
C THR A 218 -19.49 7.52 -11.94
N LEU A 219 -18.65 7.57 -10.90
CA LEU A 219 -18.10 6.35 -10.29
C LEU A 219 -19.18 5.47 -9.62
N ALA A 220 -20.20 6.09 -9.01
CA ALA A 220 -21.30 5.35 -8.37
C ALA A 220 -22.16 4.53 -9.34
N VAL A 221 -22.18 4.88 -10.63
CA VAL A 221 -22.87 4.12 -11.68
C VAL A 221 -21.92 3.23 -12.47
N GLU A 222 -20.73 2.93 -11.92
CA GLU A 222 -19.67 2.11 -12.51
C GLU A 222 -19.17 2.63 -13.88
N GLN A 223 -19.32 3.94 -14.13
CA GLN A 223 -18.65 4.61 -15.24
C GLN A 223 -17.24 5.04 -14.83
N SER A 224 -16.31 5.03 -15.80
CA SER A 224 -14.91 5.31 -15.54
C SER A 224 -14.61 6.80 -15.37
N ALA A 225 -13.49 7.12 -14.69
CA ALA A 225 -13.02 8.51 -14.60
C ALA A 225 -12.58 9.06 -15.98
N LEU A 226 -12.27 8.18 -16.93
CA LEU A 226 -11.99 8.54 -18.33
C LEU A 226 -13.26 9.05 -19.03
N GLU A 227 -14.39 8.36 -18.86
CA GLU A 227 -15.68 8.82 -19.40
C GLU A 227 -16.13 10.13 -18.77
N PHE A 228 -15.87 10.33 -17.46
CA PHE A 228 -16.08 11.64 -16.82
C PHE A 228 -15.26 12.73 -17.53
N ALA A 229 -13.95 12.53 -17.66
CA ALA A 229 -13.05 13.52 -18.27
C ALA A 229 -13.48 13.86 -19.71
N GLN A 230 -13.86 12.85 -20.51
CA GLN A 230 -14.31 13.06 -21.89
C GLN A 230 -15.59 13.91 -22.00
N LYS A 231 -16.47 13.86 -21.00
CA LYS A 231 -17.70 14.69 -20.92
C LYS A 231 -17.41 16.13 -20.50
N GLN A 232 -16.27 16.40 -19.85
CA GLN A 232 -15.92 17.70 -19.28
C GLN A 232 -15.12 18.59 -20.26
N GLN A 233 -15.74 18.99 -21.37
CA GLN A 233 -15.07 19.73 -22.45
C GLN A 233 -14.59 21.15 -22.07
N GLN A 234 -15.12 21.76 -21.01
CA GLN A 234 -14.79 23.14 -20.58
C GLN A 234 -14.64 23.26 -19.07
N ILE A 235 -13.97 22.30 -18.41
CA ILE A 235 -13.70 22.41 -16.97
C ILE A 235 -12.77 23.59 -16.67
N SER A 236 -13.24 24.51 -15.81
CA SER A 236 -12.44 25.67 -15.39
C SER A 236 -11.28 25.26 -14.49
N LEU A 237 -10.25 26.10 -14.40
CA LEU A 237 -9.08 25.84 -13.55
C LEU A 237 -9.49 25.71 -12.08
N SER A 238 -10.39 26.58 -11.60
CA SER A 238 -10.93 26.51 -10.24
C SER A 238 -11.64 25.19 -9.94
N ASN A 239 -12.49 24.72 -10.86
CA ASN A 239 -13.22 23.46 -10.71
C ASN A 239 -12.29 22.24 -10.73
N TRP A 240 -11.26 22.26 -11.59
CA TRP A 240 -10.25 21.21 -11.63
C TRP A 240 -9.43 21.16 -10.34
N VAL A 241 -9.02 22.32 -9.82
CA VAL A 241 -8.30 22.43 -8.54
C VAL A 241 -9.18 21.96 -7.39
N GLU A 242 -10.47 22.31 -7.36
CA GLU A 242 -11.42 21.82 -6.35
C GLU A 242 -11.48 20.29 -6.35
N LEU A 243 -11.77 19.68 -7.51
CA LEU A 243 -11.85 18.22 -7.64
C LEU A 243 -10.56 17.55 -7.16
N THR A 244 -9.42 18.13 -7.54
CA THR A 244 -8.10 17.63 -7.15
C THR A 244 -7.89 17.64 -5.65
N ILE A 245 -8.18 18.77 -4.98
CA ILE A 245 -8.06 18.90 -3.54
C ILE A 245 -9.00 17.93 -2.81
N VAL A 246 -10.25 17.80 -3.27
CA VAL A 246 -11.22 16.85 -2.70
C VAL A 246 -10.69 15.42 -2.77
N LEU A 247 -10.22 14.97 -3.93
CA LEU A 247 -9.71 13.61 -4.10
C LEU A 247 -8.44 13.35 -3.30
N GLN A 248 -7.49 14.30 -3.26
CA GLN A 248 -6.27 14.17 -2.47
C GLN A 248 -6.57 14.07 -0.96
N LEU A 249 -7.45 14.93 -0.44
CA LEU A 249 -7.82 14.91 0.99
C LEU A 249 -8.63 13.67 1.33
N LEU A 250 -9.54 13.24 0.46
CA LEU A 250 -10.32 12.02 0.61
C LEU A 250 -9.42 10.78 0.73
N GLN A 251 -8.51 10.59 -0.22
CA GLN A 251 -7.56 9.49 -0.21
C GLN A 251 -6.71 9.50 1.07
N ARG A 252 -6.13 10.66 1.44
CA ARG A 252 -5.31 10.81 2.64
C ARG A 252 -6.10 10.52 3.91
N GLY A 253 -7.33 11.02 4.00
CA GLY A 253 -8.21 10.80 5.13
C GLY A 253 -8.51 9.32 5.35
N LEU A 254 -8.85 8.61 4.28
CA LEU A 254 -9.10 7.17 4.31
C LEU A 254 -7.86 6.38 4.75
N ILE A 255 -6.71 6.63 4.12
CA ILE A 255 -5.47 5.94 4.45
C ILE A 255 -5.03 6.23 5.89
N ASN A 256 -5.10 7.49 6.33
CA ASN A 256 -4.77 7.86 7.70
C ASN A 256 -5.68 7.13 8.69
N TRP A 257 -6.97 6.98 8.39
CA TRP A 257 -7.88 6.22 9.24
C TRP A 257 -7.55 4.72 9.24
N PHE A 258 -7.37 4.11 8.06
CA PHE A 258 -7.03 2.69 7.92
C PHE A 258 -5.71 2.33 8.59
N ASP A 259 -4.70 3.22 8.53
CA ASP A 259 -3.39 3.02 9.14
C ASP A 259 -3.40 3.29 10.66
N SER A 260 -4.18 4.28 11.14
CA SER A 260 -4.19 4.68 12.56
C SER A 260 -5.04 3.77 13.46
N TYR A 261 -6.19 3.29 13.01
CA TYR A 261 -7.04 2.38 13.79
C TYR A 261 -6.48 0.96 13.89
N GLY A 262 -5.49 0.59 13.07
CA GLY A 262 -4.70 -0.63 13.28
C GLY A 262 -3.84 -0.60 14.56
N ALA A 263 -3.60 0.59 15.16
CA ALA A 263 -2.73 0.77 16.32
C ALA A 263 -3.46 1.02 17.66
N LEU A 264 -4.76 1.36 17.64
CA LEU A 264 -5.53 1.65 18.87
C LEU A 264 -6.31 0.40 19.35
N ARG A 265 -5.81 -0.19 20.44
CA ARG A 265 -6.49 -1.23 21.22
C ARG A 265 -7.79 -0.68 21.84
N TYR A 266 -8.84 -1.48 21.78
CA TYR A 266 -10.16 -1.32 22.45
C TYR A 266 -11.13 -0.28 21.88
N GLN A 267 -11.87 -0.66 20.82
CA GLN A 267 -13.34 -0.63 20.83
C GLN A 267 -13.87 -1.43 19.62
N GLN A 268 -15.08 -1.97 19.77
CA GLN A 268 -15.63 -3.13 19.06
C GLN A 268 -15.82 -2.95 17.54
N ALA A 269 -15.79 -4.09 16.84
CA ALA A 269 -16.27 -4.36 15.47
C ALA A 269 -15.43 -3.87 14.27
N TYR A 270 -14.10 -3.98 14.33
CA TYR A 270 -13.24 -3.86 13.14
C TYR A 270 -12.14 -4.92 13.16
N ASP A 271 -12.01 -5.72 12.09
CA ASP A 271 -10.95 -6.71 11.97
C ASP A 271 -9.61 -5.99 11.72
N ILE A 272 -8.71 -6.07 12.71
CA ILE A 272 -7.38 -5.44 12.74
C ILE A 272 -6.54 -5.84 11.51
N LYS A 273 -6.88 -6.93 10.82
CA LYS A 273 -6.23 -7.39 9.58
C LYS A 273 -6.74 -6.70 8.29
N ALA A 274 -7.78 -5.88 8.37
CA ALA A 274 -8.38 -5.18 7.23
C ALA A 274 -7.71 -3.82 6.89
N GLY A 275 -7.10 -3.14 7.88
CA GLY A 275 -6.53 -1.79 7.72
C GLY A 275 -5.49 -1.69 6.58
N PRO A 276 -4.38 -2.44 6.64
CA PRO A 276 -3.37 -2.40 5.57
C PRO A 276 -3.91 -2.78 4.18
N LYS A 277 -4.84 -3.74 4.12
CA LYS A 277 -5.47 -4.17 2.86
C LYS A 277 -6.31 -3.06 2.24
N LEU A 278 -7.07 -2.34 3.05
CA LEU A 278 -7.87 -1.20 2.62
C LEU A 278 -7.00 0.01 2.24
N SER A 279 -5.89 0.25 2.94
CA SER A 279 -4.89 1.25 2.54
C SER A 279 -4.30 0.93 1.16
N ILE A 280 -3.88 -0.32 0.92
CA ILE A 280 -3.36 -0.77 -0.39
C ILE A 280 -4.42 -0.56 -1.49
N SER A 281 -5.66 -1.01 -1.25
CA SER A 281 -6.76 -0.86 -2.19
C SER A 281 -7.03 0.63 -2.50
N THR A 282 -6.99 1.49 -1.49
CA THR A 282 -7.19 2.94 -1.64
C THR A 282 -6.09 3.58 -2.48
N PHE A 283 -4.81 3.28 -2.20
CA PHE A 283 -3.69 3.79 -3.00
C PHE A 283 -3.85 3.46 -4.48
N LEU A 284 -4.13 2.19 -4.78
CA LEU A 284 -4.22 1.74 -6.16
C LEU A 284 -5.48 2.26 -6.84
N THR A 285 -6.65 2.23 -6.20
CA THR A 285 -7.90 2.79 -6.75
C THR A 285 -7.73 4.24 -7.16
N PHE A 286 -7.16 5.08 -6.28
CA PHE A 286 -6.94 6.49 -6.60
C PHE A 286 -5.87 6.69 -7.68
N ALA A 287 -4.81 5.87 -7.71
CA ALA A 287 -3.84 5.91 -8.80
C ALA A 287 -4.50 5.59 -10.16
N VAL A 288 -5.39 4.60 -10.23
CA VAL A 288 -6.15 4.29 -11.46
C VAL A 288 -7.03 5.46 -11.87
N ILE A 289 -7.79 6.03 -10.93
CA ILE A 289 -8.63 7.20 -11.19
C ILE A 289 -7.81 8.32 -11.82
N TRP A 290 -6.66 8.64 -11.25
CA TRP A 290 -5.80 9.70 -11.78
C TRP A 290 -5.21 9.36 -13.15
N SER A 291 -4.84 8.11 -13.41
CA SER A 291 -4.38 7.71 -14.75
C SER A 291 -5.50 7.79 -15.79
N GLN A 292 -6.73 7.37 -15.44
CA GLN A 292 -7.89 7.48 -16.31
C GLN A 292 -8.25 8.94 -16.61
N LEU A 293 -8.19 9.83 -15.60
CA LEU A 293 -8.33 11.27 -15.79
C LEU A 293 -7.24 11.81 -16.73
N ALA A 294 -5.98 11.38 -16.55
CA ALA A 294 -4.88 11.79 -17.41
C ALA A 294 -5.16 11.43 -18.89
N SER A 295 -5.51 10.17 -19.14
CA SER A 295 -5.88 9.68 -20.47
C SER A 295 -7.08 10.42 -21.07
N GLY A 296 -8.14 10.63 -20.28
CA GLY A 296 -9.35 11.33 -20.74
C GLY A 296 -9.10 12.79 -21.14
N PHE A 297 -8.19 13.50 -20.45
CA PHE A 297 -7.84 14.88 -20.77
C PHE A 297 -6.72 15.03 -21.80
N GLN A 298 -6.04 13.95 -22.22
CA GLN A 298 -4.86 14.01 -23.08
C GLN A 298 -5.06 14.83 -24.37
N ASN A 299 -6.23 14.69 -25.00
CA ASN A 299 -6.56 15.38 -26.26
C ASN A 299 -7.34 16.68 -26.08
N GLN A 300 -7.90 16.94 -24.88
CA GLN A 300 -8.79 18.08 -24.62
C GLN A 300 -8.09 19.19 -23.81
N ALA A 301 -7.29 18.82 -22.81
CA ALA A 301 -6.61 19.74 -21.90
C ALA A 301 -5.32 19.11 -21.36
N ILE A 302 -4.22 19.27 -22.11
CA ILE A 302 -2.94 18.64 -21.80
C ILE A 302 -2.40 19.00 -20.40
N ILE A 303 -2.67 20.22 -19.91
CA ILE A 303 -2.25 20.69 -18.59
C ILE A 303 -2.90 19.85 -17.48
N TYR A 304 -4.19 19.50 -17.62
CA TYR A 304 -4.89 18.62 -16.67
C TYR A 304 -4.42 17.17 -16.78
N SER A 305 -4.13 16.71 -18.01
CA SER A 305 -3.52 15.39 -18.23
C SER A 305 -2.16 15.25 -17.53
N ASN A 306 -1.30 16.26 -17.66
CA ASN A 306 0.02 16.28 -17.01
C ASN A 306 -0.11 16.38 -15.49
N SER A 307 -1.05 17.19 -15.00
CA SER A 307 -1.36 17.32 -13.57
C SER A 307 -1.82 16.00 -12.95
N ALA A 308 -2.76 15.32 -13.61
CA ALA A 308 -3.27 14.02 -13.19
C ALA A 308 -2.16 12.96 -13.15
N THR A 309 -1.31 12.94 -14.18
CA THR A 309 -0.12 12.07 -14.23
C THR A 309 0.82 12.33 -13.06
N GLN A 310 1.11 13.60 -12.75
CA GLN A 310 1.97 13.96 -11.62
C GLN A 310 1.40 13.46 -10.28
N ILE A 311 0.11 13.67 -10.04
CA ILE A 311 -0.55 13.26 -8.79
C ILE A 311 -0.58 11.74 -8.65
N MET A 312 -0.87 11.03 -9.74
CA MET A 312 -0.77 9.57 -9.79
C MET A 312 0.63 9.09 -9.37
N LEU A 313 1.70 9.69 -9.91
CA LEU A 313 3.08 9.32 -9.55
C LEU A 313 3.39 9.62 -8.08
N GLN A 314 2.87 10.72 -7.53
CA GLN A 314 3.02 11.05 -6.10
C GLN A 314 2.34 10.01 -5.20
N ILE A 315 1.14 9.56 -5.57
CA ILE A 315 0.39 8.52 -4.88
C ILE A 315 1.19 7.21 -4.88
N LEU A 316 1.69 6.80 -6.05
CA LEU A 316 2.50 5.58 -6.20
C LEU A 316 3.81 5.68 -5.42
N ARG A 317 4.45 6.85 -5.38
CA ARG A 317 5.65 7.07 -4.58
C ARG A 317 5.38 6.90 -3.08
N THR A 318 4.31 7.51 -2.56
CA THR A 318 3.91 7.35 -1.15
C THR A 318 3.57 5.91 -0.84
N PHE A 319 2.93 5.21 -1.78
CA PHE A 319 2.61 3.81 -1.65
C PHE A 319 3.87 2.95 -1.58
N ALA A 320 4.84 3.14 -2.49
CA ALA A 320 6.09 2.39 -2.54
C ALA A 320 7.01 2.57 -1.32
N GLN A 321 6.78 3.61 -0.51
CA GLN A 321 7.52 3.87 0.72
C GLN A 321 6.93 3.17 1.95
N ARG A 322 5.80 2.46 1.81
CA ARG A 322 5.15 1.78 2.93
C ARG A 322 5.98 0.59 3.45
N PRO A 323 5.88 0.25 4.76
CA PRO A 323 6.76 -0.74 5.39
C PRO A 323 6.66 -2.17 4.83
N TYR A 324 5.58 -2.49 4.12
CA TYR A 324 5.37 -3.80 3.51
C TYR A 324 6.03 -3.96 2.12
N PHE A 325 6.74 -2.94 1.62
CA PHE A 325 7.56 -3.06 0.42
C PHE A 325 8.99 -3.58 0.72
N PRO A 326 9.64 -4.28 -0.24
CA PRO A 326 9.05 -4.82 -1.47
C PRO A 326 8.14 -5.99 -1.15
N LEU A 327 7.03 -6.07 -1.88
CA LEU A 327 5.99 -7.05 -1.60
C LEU A 327 6.40 -8.43 -2.13
N TYR A 328 6.86 -9.31 -1.24
CA TYR A 328 7.22 -10.69 -1.59
C TYR A 328 6.01 -11.56 -1.97
N GLY A 329 4.78 -11.18 -1.62
CA GLY A 329 3.52 -11.85 -2.01
C GLY A 329 2.27 -11.18 -1.41
N GLY A 330 1.06 -11.66 -1.74
CA GLY A 330 -0.16 -11.40 -0.94
C GLY A 330 -1.07 -10.22 -1.28
N ILE A 331 -0.96 -9.55 -2.42
CA ILE A 331 -1.74 -8.31 -2.67
C ILE A 331 -3.09 -8.54 -3.34
N PHE A 332 -3.30 -9.71 -3.96
CA PHE A 332 -4.59 -10.02 -4.60
C PHE A 332 -5.78 -9.98 -3.62
N ALA A 333 -5.52 -10.01 -2.30
CA ALA A 333 -6.48 -9.77 -1.22
C ALA A 333 -7.34 -8.50 -1.38
N SER A 334 -6.82 -7.48 -2.08
CA SER A 334 -7.37 -6.12 -2.06
C SER A 334 -8.07 -5.70 -3.35
N PHE A 335 -8.17 -6.60 -4.35
CA PHE A 335 -8.68 -6.27 -5.68
C PHE A 335 -9.73 -7.28 -6.12
N SER A 336 -11.00 -6.88 -6.09
CA SER A 336 -12.07 -7.56 -6.83
C SER A 336 -12.20 -6.93 -8.23
N GLY A 337 -12.37 -7.76 -9.26
CA GLY A 337 -12.85 -7.34 -10.59
C GLY A 337 -11.82 -6.84 -11.61
N SER A 338 -12.31 -6.13 -12.64
CA SER A 338 -11.55 -5.57 -13.77
C SER A 338 -10.54 -4.48 -13.36
N TYR A 339 -10.71 -3.87 -12.18
CA TYR A 339 -9.92 -2.73 -11.71
C TYR A 339 -8.41 -2.99 -11.64
N LEU A 340 -7.96 -4.19 -11.24
CA LEU A 340 -6.52 -4.51 -11.23
C LEU A 340 -5.97 -4.66 -12.65
N ARG A 341 -6.76 -5.26 -13.57
CA ARG A 341 -6.39 -5.38 -14.98
C ARG A 341 -6.27 -3.99 -15.62
N ASP A 342 -7.24 -3.12 -15.36
CA ASP A 342 -7.25 -1.75 -15.86
C ASP A 342 -6.10 -0.96 -15.22
N ALA A 343 -5.88 -1.07 -13.91
CA ALA A 343 -4.74 -0.44 -13.23
C ALA A 343 -3.41 -0.78 -13.90
N LEU A 344 -3.22 -2.05 -14.25
CA LEU A 344 -1.98 -2.53 -14.85
C LEU A 344 -1.75 -1.98 -16.26
N ASP A 345 -2.81 -1.81 -17.04
CA ASP A 345 -2.73 -1.27 -18.40
C ASP A 345 -2.58 0.28 -18.38
N TYR A 346 -3.20 0.96 -17.41
CA TYR A 346 -3.16 2.43 -17.25
C TYR A 346 -1.88 2.95 -16.56
N LEU A 347 -1.21 2.15 -15.73
CA LEU A 347 -0.01 2.61 -15.01
C LEU A 347 1.28 2.48 -15.82
N ASP A 348 1.30 1.70 -16.90
CA ASP A 348 2.52 1.41 -17.69
C ASP A 348 3.10 2.67 -18.35
N ALA A 349 2.31 3.39 -19.14
CA ALA A 349 2.80 4.55 -19.89
C ALA A 349 3.31 5.67 -18.97
N PRO A 350 2.61 6.10 -17.90
CA PRO A 350 3.14 7.07 -16.96
C PRO A 350 4.41 6.63 -16.23
N LEU A 351 4.54 5.34 -15.89
CA LEU A 351 5.74 4.82 -15.23
C LEU A 351 6.92 4.74 -16.19
N SER A 352 6.68 4.53 -17.49
CA SER A 352 7.75 4.50 -18.50
C SER A 352 8.54 5.81 -18.54
N SER A 353 7.86 6.95 -18.43
CA SER A 353 8.45 8.29 -18.44
C SER A 353 8.96 8.77 -17.07
N ALA A 354 8.55 8.11 -15.99
CA ALA A 354 9.00 8.45 -14.64
C ALA A 354 10.49 8.14 -14.41
N ALA A 355 11.14 8.95 -13.56
CA ALA A 355 12.55 8.76 -13.19
C ALA A 355 12.81 7.37 -12.57
N GLY A 356 13.99 6.82 -12.82
CA GLY A 356 14.45 5.53 -12.31
C GLY A 356 14.77 5.54 -10.81
N THR A 357 13.79 5.76 -9.94
CA THR A 357 13.97 5.80 -8.48
C THR A 357 13.68 4.45 -7.83
N GLN A 358 14.05 4.31 -6.55
CA GLN A 358 13.71 3.13 -5.74
C GLN A 358 12.20 2.86 -5.72
N GLU A 359 11.40 3.92 -5.64
CA GLU A 359 9.94 3.80 -5.65
C GLU A 359 9.42 3.28 -6.99
N LYS A 360 9.97 3.73 -8.13
CA LYS A 360 9.63 3.17 -9.43
C LYS A 360 9.92 1.67 -9.48
N ALA A 361 11.10 1.23 -9.00
CA ALA A 361 11.44 -0.20 -8.96
C ALA A 361 10.41 -1.00 -8.16
N ARG A 362 10.02 -0.51 -6.98
CA ARG A 362 9.03 -1.17 -6.11
C ARG A 362 7.64 -1.26 -6.75
N ILE A 363 7.20 -0.21 -7.45
CA ILE A 363 5.94 -0.24 -8.19
C ILE A 363 6.01 -1.22 -9.36
N LEU A 364 7.12 -1.24 -10.12
CA LEU A 364 7.30 -2.21 -11.19
C LEU A 364 7.30 -3.66 -10.66
N THR A 365 7.88 -3.91 -9.48
CA THR A 365 7.79 -5.22 -8.80
C THR A 365 6.34 -5.65 -8.57
N LEU A 366 5.51 -4.72 -8.09
CA LEU A 366 4.09 -4.96 -7.87
C LEU A 366 3.34 -5.25 -9.18
N LEU A 367 3.58 -4.46 -10.22
CA LEU A 367 2.96 -4.67 -11.53
C LEU A 367 3.38 -6.04 -12.10
N GLY A 368 4.66 -6.38 -12.03
CA GLY A 368 5.17 -7.68 -12.45
C GLY A 368 4.52 -8.86 -11.71
N TYR A 369 4.35 -8.74 -10.40
CA TYR A 369 3.62 -9.72 -9.58
C TYR A 369 2.18 -9.91 -10.07
N SER A 370 1.50 -8.80 -10.35
CA SER A 370 0.10 -8.80 -10.77
C SER A 370 -0.09 -9.39 -12.17
N GLN A 371 0.81 -9.05 -13.12
CA GLN A 371 0.83 -9.61 -14.46
C GLN A 371 1.03 -11.14 -14.46
N ARG A 372 1.87 -11.67 -13.56
CA ARG A 372 2.02 -13.12 -13.39
C ARG A 372 0.70 -13.77 -12.99
N GLY A 373 -0.04 -13.17 -12.04
CA GLY A 373 -1.34 -13.70 -11.62
C GLY A 373 -2.38 -13.73 -12.74
N LEU A 374 -2.34 -12.78 -13.67
CA LEU A 374 -3.19 -12.74 -14.86
C LEU A 374 -2.71 -13.68 -15.99
N GLY A 375 -1.64 -14.45 -15.79
CA GLY A 375 -1.05 -15.30 -16.83
C GLY A 375 -0.25 -14.54 -17.91
N LYS A 376 -0.07 -13.23 -17.78
CA LYS A 376 0.73 -12.39 -18.70
C LYS A 376 2.22 -12.49 -18.34
N TYR A 377 2.81 -13.68 -18.49
CA TYR A 377 4.15 -13.99 -17.98
C TYR A 377 5.28 -13.16 -18.61
N ASP A 378 5.24 -12.91 -19.93
CA ASP A 378 6.30 -12.12 -20.59
C ASP A 378 6.31 -10.67 -20.10
N ARG A 379 5.12 -10.09 -19.90
CA ARG A 379 4.96 -8.76 -19.31
C ARG A 379 5.44 -8.71 -17.86
N SER A 380 5.19 -9.78 -17.10
CA SER A 380 5.72 -9.94 -15.73
C SER A 380 7.26 -9.94 -15.72
N LEU A 381 7.89 -10.69 -16.64
CA LEU A 381 9.35 -10.75 -16.76
C LEU A 381 9.95 -9.39 -17.11
N ASP A 382 9.35 -8.65 -18.07
CA ASP A 382 9.78 -7.31 -18.45
C ASP A 382 9.79 -6.36 -17.25
N PHE A 383 8.67 -6.27 -16.52
CA PHE A 383 8.58 -5.42 -15.33
C PHE A 383 9.58 -5.80 -14.24
N HIS A 384 9.74 -7.10 -13.93
CA HIS A 384 10.69 -7.52 -12.92
C HIS A 384 12.15 -7.28 -13.34
N GLN A 385 12.46 -7.39 -14.64
CA GLN A 385 13.81 -7.13 -15.16
C GLN A 385 14.14 -5.64 -15.13
N GLN A 386 13.20 -4.77 -15.50
CA GLN A 386 13.34 -3.32 -15.36
C GLN A 386 13.46 -2.89 -13.89
N ALA A 387 12.61 -3.43 -13.01
CA ALA A 387 12.66 -3.16 -11.58
C ALA A 387 14.00 -3.58 -10.98
N LEU A 388 14.52 -4.75 -11.36
CA LEU A 388 15.83 -5.25 -10.93
C LEU A 388 16.97 -4.31 -11.35
N GLU A 389 16.95 -3.81 -12.59
CA GLU A 389 17.98 -2.88 -13.07
C GLU A 389 17.95 -1.55 -12.31
N ILE A 390 16.75 -1.00 -12.08
CA ILE A 390 16.59 0.24 -11.33
C ILE A 390 17.00 0.04 -9.86
N ALA A 391 16.57 -1.06 -9.22
CA ALA A 391 16.93 -1.37 -7.83
C ALA A 391 18.45 -1.45 -7.64
N ARG A 392 19.18 -2.05 -8.60
CA ARG A 392 20.65 -2.06 -8.60
C ARG A 392 21.25 -0.67 -8.65
N LYS A 393 20.80 0.15 -9.63
CA LYS A 393 21.30 1.52 -9.80
C LYS A 393 21.00 2.40 -8.58
N ALA A 394 19.87 2.16 -7.94
CA ALA A 394 19.41 2.90 -6.76
C ALA A 394 19.87 2.26 -5.43
N GLU A 395 20.68 1.20 -5.47
CA GLU A 395 21.16 0.44 -4.31
C GLU A 395 20.06 -0.06 -3.35
N ASP A 396 18.84 -0.29 -3.85
CA ASP A 396 17.74 -0.91 -3.09
C ASP A 396 17.89 -2.44 -3.08
N LYS A 397 18.76 -2.92 -2.19
CA LYS A 397 19.11 -4.34 -2.06
C LYS A 397 17.91 -5.24 -1.83
N THR A 398 16.97 -4.81 -0.99
CA THR A 398 15.75 -5.57 -0.68
C THR A 398 14.88 -5.70 -1.92
N CYS A 399 14.68 -4.62 -2.69
CA CYS A 399 13.93 -4.66 -3.93
C CYS A 399 14.63 -5.51 -5.01
N GLU A 400 15.96 -5.49 -5.10
CA GLU A 400 16.71 -6.39 -5.98
C GLU A 400 16.43 -7.86 -5.63
N ILE A 401 16.54 -8.25 -4.36
CA ILE A 401 16.28 -9.62 -3.89
C ILE A 401 14.84 -10.04 -4.19
N ALA A 402 13.87 -9.16 -3.96
CA ALA A 402 12.47 -9.42 -4.27
C ALA A 402 12.25 -9.70 -5.76
N ASN A 403 12.85 -8.90 -6.65
CA ASN A 403 12.72 -9.13 -8.10
C ASN A 403 13.42 -10.41 -8.57
N LEU A 404 14.57 -10.80 -7.99
CA LEU A 404 15.18 -12.11 -8.26
C LEU A 404 14.24 -13.26 -7.88
N ASN A 405 13.61 -13.17 -6.71
CA ASN A 405 12.60 -14.13 -6.26
C ASN A 405 11.37 -14.18 -7.18
N HIS A 406 10.88 -13.03 -7.63
CA HIS A 406 9.72 -13.01 -8.53
C HIS A 406 10.04 -13.50 -9.93
N LEU A 407 11.22 -13.18 -10.48
CA LEU A 407 11.69 -13.75 -11.74
C LEU A 407 11.72 -15.28 -11.68
N SER A 408 12.22 -15.84 -10.57
CA SER A 408 12.19 -17.29 -10.35
C SER A 408 10.77 -17.84 -10.45
N ARG A 409 9.80 -17.24 -9.75
CA ARG A 409 8.39 -17.67 -9.80
C ARG A 409 7.75 -17.50 -11.17
N THR A 410 8.07 -16.46 -11.90
CA THR A 410 7.52 -16.26 -13.26
C THR A 410 8.09 -17.30 -14.22
N TYR A 411 9.38 -17.66 -14.11
CA TYR A 411 9.96 -18.75 -14.90
C TYR A 411 9.41 -20.13 -14.54
N VAL A 412 9.08 -20.38 -13.27
CA VAL A 412 8.33 -21.58 -12.85
C VAL A 412 7.00 -21.69 -13.60
N GLN A 413 6.25 -20.58 -13.72
CA GLN A 413 4.97 -20.57 -14.42
C GLN A 413 5.11 -20.78 -15.94
N GLN A 414 6.23 -20.35 -16.51
CA GLN A 414 6.62 -20.70 -17.89
C GLN A 414 7.22 -22.11 -18.02
N GLN A 415 7.25 -22.91 -16.94
CA GLN A 415 7.87 -24.24 -16.87
C GLN A 415 9.36 -24.27 -17.25
N ASN A 416 10.03 -23.11 -17.15
CA ASN A 416 11.47 -22.98 -17.34
C ASN A 416 12.20 -23.09 -16.00
N TYR A 417 12.21 -24.30 -15.44
CA TYR A 417 12.74 -24.54 -14.10
C TYR A 417 14.26 -24.28 -13.98
N SER A 418 15.02 -24.44 -15.07
CA SER A 418 16.46 -24.15 -15.07
C SER A 418 16.75 -22.67 -14.79
N LYS A 419 16.02 -21.75 -15.43
CA LYS A 419 16.12 -20.31 -15.14
C LYS A 419 15.57 -20.01 -13.75
N ALA A 420 14.47 -20.66 -13.35
CA ALA A 420 13.89 -20.44 -12.03
C ALA A 420 14.88 -20.76 -10.89
N ILE A 421 15.60 -21.88 -10.99
CA ILE A 421 16.67 -22.30 -10.07
C ILE A 421 17.80 -21.27 -10.08
N ASN A 422 18.24 -20.81 -11.25
CA ASN A 422 19.31 -19.81 -11.32
C ASN A 422 18.95 -18.52 -10.56
N TYR A 423 17.74 -18.00 -10.77
CA TYR A 423 17.29 -16.77 -10.11
C TYR A 423 17.07 -16.96 -8.60
N SER A 424 16.52 -18.10 -8.15
CA SER A 424 16.36 -18.37 -6.72
C SER A 424 17.70 -18.57 -6.00
N GLN A 425 18.69 -19.22 -6.64
CA GLN A 425 20.05 -19.32 -6.09
C GLN A 425 20.71 -17.95 -5.94
N ARG A 426 20.58 -17.08 -6.95
CA ARG A 426 21.08 -15.70 -6.88
C ARG A 426 20.40 -14.93 -5.74
N ALA A 427 19.07 -15.05 -5.61
CA ALA A 427 18.32 -14.45 -4.52
C ALA A 427 18.79 -14.98 -3.16
N LEU A 428 19.04 -16.29 -3.04
CA LEU A 428 19.47 -16.93 -1.79
C LEU A 428 20.85 -16.45 -1.36
N ILE A 429 21.81 -16.45 -2.28
CA ILE A 429 23.18 -15.98 -2.03
C ILE A 429 23.14 -14.51 -1.62
N TYR A 430 22.41 -13.68 -2.36
CA TYR A 430 22.39 -12.25 -2.09
C TYR A 430 21.68 -11.91 -0.78
N SER A 431 20.54 -12.55 -0.48
CA SER A 431 19.85 -12.45 0.81
C SER A 431 20.76 -12.76 2.00
N ARG A 432 21.56 -13.83 1.88
CA ARG A 432 22.52 -14.21 2.94
C ARG A 432 23.64 -13.19 3.11
N GLN A 433 24.13 -12.62 2.02
CA GLN A 433 25.19 -11.60 2.04
C GLN A 433 24.71 -10.28 2.65
N THR A 434 23.47 -9.88 2.37
CA THR A 434 22.89 -8.61 2.86
C THR A 434 22.21 -8.74 4.22
N GLY A 435 21.92 -9.97 4.65
CA GLY A 435 21.19 -10.25 5.89
C GLY A 435 19.66 -10.14 5.75
N ASP A 436 19.12 -10.07 4.53
CA ASP A 436 17.66 -10.07 4.30
C ASP A 436 17.06 -11.46 4.57
N LYS A 437 16.52 -11.65 5.77
CA LYS A 437 15.95 -12.93 6.21
C LYS A 437 14.62 -13.27 5.55
N THR A 438 13.82 -12.28 5.19
CA THR A 438 12.57 -12.51 4.47
C THR A 438 12.86 -12.93 3.03
N GLY A 439 13.80 -12.25 2.38
CA GLY A 439 14.31 -12.62 1.06
C GLY A 439 14.94 -14.01 1.04
N GLU A 440 15.67 -14.38 2.10
CA GLU A 440 16.26 -15.72 2.27
C GLU A 440 15.18 -16.80 2.35
N ALA A 441 14.14 -16.60 3.17
CA ALA A 441 13.04 -17.58 3.29
C ALA A 441 12.33 -17.80 1.95
N ASN A 442 12.04 -16.71 1.22
CA ASN A 442 11.43 -16.78 -0.10
C ASN A 442 12.33 -17.47 -1.14
N ALA A 443 13.63 -17.20 -1.10
CA ALA A 443 14.59 -17.80 -2.03
C ALA A 443 14.75 -19.30 -1.80
N LEU A 444 14.80 -19.75 -0.53
CA LEU A 444 14.82 -21.16 -0.16
C LEU A 444 13.60 -21.91 -0.71
N VAL A 445 12.41 -21.34 -0.50
CA VAL A 445 11.15 -21.94 -0.99
C VAL A 445 11.10 -21.99 -2.50
N ASN A 446 11.46 -20.88 -3.16
CA ASN A 446 11.47 -20.82 -4.62
C ASN A 446 12.47 -21.81 -5.22
N LEU A 447 13.65 -21.99 -4.60
CA LEU A 447 14.64 -22.97 -5.00
C LEU A 447 14.12 -24.40 -4.88
N GLY A 448 13.69 -24.80 -3.66
CA GLY A 448 13.17 -26.15 -3.43
C GLY A 448 11.95 -26.47 -4.31
N TYR A 449 11.04 -25.52 -4.51
CA TYR A 449 9.90 -25.72 -5.40
C TYR A 449 10.34 -25.90 -6.86
N SER A 450 11.30 -25.08 -7.33
CA SER A 450 11.79 -25.18 -8.70
C SER A 450 12.52 -26.51 -8.95
N GLU A 451 13.29 -27.00 -7.97
CA GLU A 451 13.98 -28.30 -8.06
C GLU A 451 12.99 -29.48 -8.06
N VAL A 452 11.95 -29.46 -7.20
CA VAL A 452 10.85 -30.44 -7.22
C VAL A 452 10.20 -30.49 -8.60
N MET A 453 9.87 -29.33 -9.17
CA MET A 453 9.17 -29.26 -10.46
C MET A 453 10.08 -29.64 -11.62
N GLN A 454 11.38 -29.30 -11.55
CA GLN A 454 12.37 -29.77 -12.52
C GLN A 454 12.48 -31.29 -12.51
N ALA A 455 12.67 -31.88 -11.32
CA ALA A 455 12.78 -33.34 -11.16
C ALA A 455 11.54 -34.06 -11.71
N LYS A 456 10.35 -33.52 -11.44
CA LYS A 456 9.08 -34.02 -12.01
C LYS A 456 9.07 -33.94 -13.54
N GLN A 457 9.49 -32.81 -14.12
CA GLN A 457 9.49 -32.60 -15.57
C GLN A 457 10.47 -33.53 -16.30
N THR A 458 11.63 -33.79 -15.69
CA THR A 458 12.65 -34.69 -16.24
C THR A 458 12.42 -36.17 -15.87
N GLU A 459 11.29 -36.49 -15.24
CA GLU A 459 10.93 -37.83 -14.78
C GLU A 459 12.01 -38.49 -13.89
N ILE A 460 12.77 -37.67 -13.17
CA ILE A 460 13.77 -38.16 -12.22
C ILE A 460 13.02 -38.82 -11.07
N SER A 461 13.37 -40.09 -10.81
CA SER A 461 12.78 -40.91 -9.75
C SER A 461 13.69 -41.06 -8.52
N GLU A 462 14.85 -40.40 -8.53
CA GLU A 462 15.81 -40.45 -7.42
C GLU A 462 15.25 -39.71 -6.20
N LEU A 463 15.00 -40.45 -5.12
CA LEU A 463 14.44 -39.90 -3.87
C LEU A 463 15.33 -38.81 -3.27
N GLU A 464 16.65 -38.94 -3.40
CA GLU A 464 17.63 -37.99 -2.87
C GLU A 464 17.45 -36.57 -3.45
N VAL A 465 17.07 -36.45 -4.72
CA VAL A 465 16.82 -35.16 -5.37
C VAL A 465 15.61 -34.46 -4.74
N TYR A 466 14.51 -35.20 -4.55
CA TYR A 466 13.31 -34.65 -3.89
C TYR A 466 13.56 -34.36 -2.41
N GLU A 467 14.31 -35.19 -1.69
CA GLU A 467 14.67 -34.96 -0.28
C GLU A 467 15.49 -33.67 -0.11
N SER A 468 16.49 -33.45 -0.96
CA SER A 468 17.28 -32.22 -0.97
C SER A 468 16.41 -30.98 -1.22
N ALA A 469 15.53 -31.06 -2.22
CA ALA A 469 14.64 -29.96 -2.56
C ALA A 469 13.61 -29.67 -1.44
N ILE A 470 13.04 -30.71 -0.82
CA ILE A 470 12.14 -30.59 0.34
C ILE A 470 12.86 -29.98 1.54
N ASN A 471 14.12 -30.34 1.79
CA ASN A 471 14.91 -29.74 2.87
C ASN A 471 15.10 -28.21 2.68
N TYR A 472 15.22 -27.70 1.45
CA TYR A 472 15.19 -26.25 1.21
C TYR A 472 13.83 -25.63 1.58
N LEU A 473 12.73 -26.29 1.22
CA LEU A 473 11.38 -25.84 1.59
C LEU A 473 11.19 -25.78 3.11
N GLU A 474 11.67 -26.79 3.84
CA GLU A 474 11.60 -26.86 5.30
C GLU A 474 12.45 -25.79 5.99
N GLN A 475 13.65 -25.52 5.48
CA GLN A 475 14.49 -24.41 5.95
C GLN A 475 13.80 -23.07 5.74
N GLY A 476 13.16 -22.87 4.57
CA GLY A 476 12.37 -21.68 4.28
C GLY A 476 11.20 -21.50 5.24
N LEU A 477 10.45 -22.58 5.50
CA LEU A 477 9.34 -22.58 6.47
C LEU A 477 9.81 -22.19 7.87
N LYS A 478 10.85 -22.86 8.37
CA LYS A 478 11.41 -22.59 9.70
C LYS A 478 11.86 -21.14 9.85
N LEU A 479 12.44 -20.56 8.80
CA LEU A 479 12.83 -19.16 8.81
C LEU A 479 11.61 -18.23 8.80
N ALA A 480 10.61 -18.50 7.96
CA ALA A 480 9.38 -17.72 7.89
C ALA A 480 8.57 -17.77 9.21
N GLU A 481 8.56 -18.91 9.91
CA GLU A 481 8.00 -19.06 11.26
C GLU A 481 8.75 -18.21 12.27
N LYS A 482 10.09 -18.24 12.25
CA LYS A 482 10.93 -17.41 13.13
C LYS A 482 10.69 -15.91 12.93
N LEU A 483 10.38 -15.49 11.70
CA LEU A 483 10.09 -14.10 11.34
C LEU A 483 8.63 -13.71 11.62
N ASN A 484 7.76 -14.67 11.95
CA ASN A 484 6.30 -14.49 11.99
C ASN A 484 5.72 -13.92 10.67
N ASP A 485 6.36 -14.24 9.54
CA ASP A 485 5.91 -13.81 8.21
C ASP A 485 4.88 -14.81 7.65
N LEU A 486 3.59 -14.50 7.87
CA LEU A 486 2.48 -15.36 7.48
C LEU A 486 2.39 -15.56 5.95
N GLN A 487 2.75 -14.55 5.16
CA GLN A 487 2.73 -14.63 3.70
C GLN A 487 3.78 -15.64 3.22
N SER A 488 5.01 -15.53 3.72
CA SER A 488 6.06 -16.50 3.40
C SER A 488 5.73 -17.89 3.94
N GLN A 489 5.18 -18.02 5.15
CA GLN A 489 4.73 -19.30 5.70
C GLN A 489 3.68 -19.99 4.82
N ALA A 490 2.68 -19.24 4.34
CA ALA A 490 1.65 -19.79 3.44
C ALA A 490 2.27 -20.34 2.14
N LEU A 491 3.23 -19.61 1.56
CA LEU A 491 3.96 -20.07 0.39
C LEU A 491 4.81 -21.32 0.67
N CYS A 492 5.48 -21.37 1.82
CA CYS A 492 6.27 -22.55 2.24
C CYS A 492 5.37 -23.79 2.37
N PHE A 493 4.27 -23.68 3.12
CA PHE A 493 3.31 -24.77 3.29
C PHE A 493 2.71 -25.21 1.96
N SER A 494 2.37 -24.27 1.08
CA SER A 494 1.86 -24.55 -0.27
C SER A 494 2.87 -25.39 -1.06
N SER A 495 4.13 -24.95 -1.06
CA SER A 495 5.21 -25.60 -1.81
C SER A 495 5.54 -26.99 -1.26
N LEU A 496 5.57 -27.16 0.07
CA LEU A 496 5.72 -28.47 0.71
C LEU A 496 4.56 -29.40 0.36
N GLY A 497 3.33 -28.91 0.43
CA GLY A 497 2.14 -29.66 0.07
C GLY A 497 2.20 -30.19 -1.36
N ILE A 498 2.61 -29.34 -2.31
CA ILE A 498 2.80 -29.75 -3.70
C ILE A 498 3.97 -30.71 -3.87
N ALA A 499 5.10 -30.51 -3.17
CA ALA A 499 6.22 -31.43 -3.23
C ALA A 499 5.82 -32.84 -2.77
N TYR A 500 5.12 -32.95 -1.64
CA TYR A 500 4.62 -34.23 -1.15
C TYR A 500 3.56 -34.85 -2.08
N LEU A 501 2.77 -34.03 -2.77
CA LEU A 501 1.83 -34.50 -3.80
C LEU A 501 2.57 -35.12 -4.99
N VAL A 502 3.62 -34.44 -5.48
CA VAL A 502 4.48 -34.91 -6.57
C VAL A 502 5.18 -36.23 -6.22
N THR A 503 5.62 -36.38 -4.97
CA THR A 503 6.23 -37.64 -4.48
C THR A 503 5.21 -38.69 -4.04
N ALA A 504 3.93 -38.53 -4.40
CA ALA A 504 2.83 -39.44 -4.07
C ALA A 504 2.58 -39.70 -2.56
N GLN A 505 2.99 -38.78 -1.69
CA GLN A 505 2.76 -38.82 -0.24
C GLN A 505 1.49 -38.05 0.13
N TYR A 506 0.34 -38.51 -0.38
CA TYR A 506 -0.93 -37.77 -0.34
C TYR A 506 -1.41 -37.34 1.05
N PRO A 507 -1.34 -38.16 2.12
CA PRO A 507 -1.76 -37.73 3.45
C PRO A 507 -0.94 -36.55 3.98
N THR A 508 0.37 -36.56 3.75
CA THR A 508 1.29 -35.48 4.13
C THR A 508 1.03 -34.23 3.30
N ALA A 509 0.82 -34.39 1.99
CA ALA A 509 0.45 -33.32 1.08
C ALA A 509 -0.82 -32.59 1.55
N ILE A 510 -1.89 -33.33 1.85
CA ILE A 510 -3.16 -32.78 2.33
C ILE A 510 -2.96 -31.96 3.61
N LYS A 511 -2.20 -32.48 4.59
CA LYS A 511 -1.91 -31.75 5.84
C LYS A 511 -1.24 -30.40 5.58
N TYR A 512 -0.22 -30.38 4.71
CA TYR A 512 0.48 -29.16 4.38
C TYR A 512 -0.38 -28.18 3.58
N LEU A 513 -1.16 -28.65 2.62
CA LEU A 513 -2.05 -27.80 1.82
C LEU A 513 -3.21 -27.22 2.65
N GLU A 514 -3.76 -27.97 3.62
CA GLU A 514 -4.77 -27.45 4.55
C GLU A 514 -4.18 -26.34 5.43
N ASN A 515 -2.95 -26.51 5.93
CA ASN A 515 -2.25 -25.46 6.67
C ASN A 515 -1.95 -24.26 5.77
N ALA A 516 -1.52 -24.49 4.52
CA ALA A 516 -1.27 -23.43 3.55
C ALA A 516 -2.52 -22.59 3.28
N PHE A 517 -3.68 -23.25 3.08
CA PHE A 517 -4.96 -22.58 2.90
C PHE A 517 -5.33 -21.73 4.12
N ARG A 518 -5.27 -22.28 5.34
CA ARG A 518 -5.58 -21.54 6.58
C ARG A 518 -4.67 -20.33 6.76
N THR A 519 -3.36 -20.50 6.56
CA THR A 519 -2.40 -19.39 6.66
C THR A 519 -2.64 -18.35 5.57
N ALA A 520 -2.99 -18.76 4.35
CA ALA A 520 -3.36 -17.87 3.25
C ALA A 520 -4.67 -17.10 3.51
N GLN A 521 -5.64 -17.71 4.18
CA GLN A 521 -6.85 -17.01 4.65
C GLN A 521 -6.49 -15.91 5.64
N VAL A 522 -5.60 -16.23 6.60
CA VAL A 522 -5.17 -15.26 7.61
C VAL A 522 -4.35 -14.12 6.99
N SER A 523 -3.44 -14.42 6.05
CA SER A 523 -2.65 -13.40 5.36
C SER A 523 -3.47 -12.61 4.33
N GLY A 524 -4.56 -13.19 3.83
CA GLY A 524 -5.42 -12.64 2.80
C GLY A 524 -5.05 -12.99 1.37
N ASP A 525 -4.04 -13.82 1.12
CA ASP A 525 -3.58 -14.13 -0.23
C ASP A 525 -4.61 -15.01 -0.97
N LEU A 526 -5.52 -14.39 -1.73
CA LEU A 526 -6.58 -15.08 -2.49
C LEU A 526 -6.02 -16.03 -3.56
N TYR A 527 -4.90 -15.67 -4.17
CA TYR A 527 -4.24 -16.53 -5.15
C TYR A 527 -3.75 -17.82 -4.49
N LEU A 528 -3.04 -17.72 -3.36
CA LEU A 528 -2.60 -18.89 -2.62
C LEU A 528 -3.78 -19.68 -2.05
N GLN A 529 -4.86 -19.03 -1.62
CA GLN A 529 -6.07 -19.72 -1.19
C GLN A 529 -6.63 -20.61 -2.31
N GLY A 530 -6.88 -20.02 -3.49
CA GLY A 530 -7.41 -20.74 -4.65
C GLY A 530 -6.48 -21.86 -5.14
N ARG A 531 -5.18 -21.58 -5.22
CA ARG A 531 -4.16 -22.56 -5.63
C ARG A 531 -4.04 -23.73 -4.66
N ASN A 532 -4.03 -23.46 -3.35
CA ASN A 532 -3.98 -24.53 -2.33
C ASN A 532 -5.22 -25.42 -2.39
N LEU A 533 -6.40 -24.82 -2.62
CA LEU A 533 -7.65 -25.56 -2.80
C LEU A 533 -7.65 -26.41 -4.08
N ALA A 534 -7.10 -25.92 -5.18
CA ALA A 534 -6.94 -26.69 -6.42
C ALA A 534 -6.05 -27.93 -6.20
N TYR A 535 -4.91 -27.77 -5.53
CA TYR A 535 -4.03 -28.91 -5.20
C TYR A 535 -4.62 -29.84 -4.13
N LEU A 536 -5.43 -29.33 -3.20
CA LEU A 536 -6.19 -30.18 -2.28
C LEU A 536 -7.19 -31.03 -3.05
N ALA A 537 -7.82 -30.48 -4.08
CA ALA A 537 -8.76 -31.22 -4.91
C ALA A 537 -8.06 -32.37 -5.64
N GLU A 538 -6.90 -32.11 -6.23
CA GLU A 538 -6.05 -33.11 -6.87
C GLU A 538 -5.62 -34.20 -5.87
N ALA A 539 -5.10 -33.81 -4.70
CA ALA A 539 -4.68 -34.77 -3.68
C ALA A 539 -5.82 -35.66 -3.17
N ASN A 540 -7.02 -35.08 -2.97
CA ASN A 540 -8.21 -35.85 -2.56
C ASN A 540 -8.74 -36.74 -3.67
N TYR A 541 -8.67 -36.30 -4.92
CA TYR A 541 -9.01 -37.11 -6.08
C TYR A 541 -8.11 -38.34 -6.20
N LEU A 542 -6.79 -38.19 -6.01
CA LEU A 542 -5.83 -39.30 -6.08
C LEU A 542 -6.02 -40.37 -5.00
N ILE A 543 -6.68 -40.04 -3.88
CA ILE A 543 -7.07 -41.00 -2.84
C ILE A 543 -8.57 -41.40 -2.93
N ALA A 544 -9.21 -41.11 -4.06
CA ALA A 544 -10.63 -41.37 -4.33
C ALA A 544 -11.62 -40.73 -3.34
N ASN A 545 -11.22 -39.67 -2.65
CA ASN A 545 -12.10 -38.86 -1.80
C ASN A 545 -12.83 -37.79 -2.63
N TYR A 546 -13.82 -38.24 -3.42
CA TYR A 546 -14.55 -37.38 -4.35
C TYR A 546 -15.34 -36.25 -3.65
N GLU A 547 -15.86 -36.47 -2.43
CA GLU A 547 -16.55 -35.43 -1.67
C GLU A 547 -15.64 -34.22 -1.43
N LYS A 548 -14.46 -34.46 -0.83
CA LYS A 548 -13.49 -33.39 -0.58
C LYS A 548 -12.91 -32.82 -1.87
N ALA A 549 -12.71 -33.64 -2.90
CA ALA A 549 -12.20 -33.19 -4.19
C ALA A 549 -13.17 -32.20 -4.87
N VAL A 550 -14.47 -32.52 -4.91
CA VAL A 550 -15.51 -31.61 -5.42
C VAL A 550 -15.59 -30.34 -4.59
N TYR A 551 -15.57 -30.47 -3.26
CA TYR A 551 -15.64 -29.32 -2.35
C TYR A 551 -14.47 -28.34 -2.56
N THR A 552 -13.24 -28.83 -2.45
CA THR A 552 -12.05 -27.99 -2.57
C THR A 552 -11.82 -27.51 -4.00
N GLY A 553 -12.10 -28.36 -5.00
CA GLY A 553 -11.97 -27.99 -6.41
C GLY A 553 -12.90 -26.84 -6.79
N SER A 554 -14.16 -26.86 -6.33
CA SER A 554 -15.14 -25.82 -6.67
C SER A 554 -14.79 -24.47 -6.03
N LEU A 555 -14.35 -24.49 -4.76
CA LEU A 555 -13.86 -23.27 -4.09
C LEU A 555 -12.59 -22.73 -4.75
N GLY A 556 -11.63 -23.61 -5.08
CA GLY A 556 -10.38 -23.21 -5.73
C GLY A 556 -10.62 -22.60 -7.11
N MET A 557 -11.50 -23.22 -7.91
CA MET A 557 -11.95 -22.71 -9.20
C MET A 557 -12.54 -21.31 -9.08
N TYR A 558 -13.51 -21.11 -8.19
CA TYR A 558 -14.15 -19.82 -7.99
C TYR A 558 -13.15 -18.73 -7.54
N LEU A 559 -12.33 -19.00 -6.52
CA LEU A 559 -11.40 -18.01 -5.98
C LEU A 559 -10.32 -17.60 -7.00
N LEU A 560 -9.85 -18.54 -7.83
CA LEU A 560 -8.90 -18.23 -8.90
C LEU A 560 -9.56 -17.42 -10.03
N GLU A 561 -10.81 -17.73 -10.38
CA GLU A 561 -11.54 -16.99 -11.42
C GLU A 561 -11.90 -15.57 -10.97
N GLN A 562 -12.25 -15.39 -9.70
CA GLN A 562 -12.54 -14.10 -9.09
C GLN A 562 -11.38 -13.09 -9.23
N ILE A 563 -10.14 -13.57 -9.23
CA ILE A 563 -8.94 -12.75 -9.44
C ILE A 563 -8.41 -12.81 -10.89
N ALA A 564 -9.22 -13.34 -11.81
CA ALA A 564 -8.92 -13.55 -13.22
C ALA A 564 -7.62 -14.35 -13.48
N SER A 565 -7.27 -15.28 -12.59
CA SER A 565 -6.12 -16.17 -12.77
C SER A 565 -6.49 -17.33 -13.68
N ASN A 566 -5.79 -17.49 -14.81
CA ASN A 566 -6.03 -18.59 -15.76
C ASN A 566 -5.88 -20.00 -15.13
N GLU A 567 -5.24 -20.11 -13.95
CA GLU A 567 -5.12 -21.37 -13.21
C GLU A 567 -6.48 -21.92 -12.75
N TRP A 568 -7.57 -21.12 -12.74
CA TRP A 568 -8.93 -21.61 -12.42
C TRP A 568 -9.39 -22.78 -13.31
N ARG A 569 -8.84 -22.87 -14.52
CA ARG A 569 -9.12 -23.93 -15.49
C ARG A 569 -8.63 -25.31 -15.03
N GLN A 570 -7.58 -25.38 -14.21
CA GLN A 570 -7.06 -26.65 -13.69
C GLN A 570 -8.07 -27.39 -12.81
N PRO A 571 -8.60 -26.79 -11.72
CA PRO A 571 -9.66 -27.43 -10.94
C PRO A 571 -10.95 -27.61 -11.74
N ALA A 572 -11.28 -26.72 -12.70
CA ALA A 572 -12.45 -26.90 -13.57
C ALA A 572 -12.37 -28.19 -14.42
N GLY A 573 -11.19 -28.45 -15.02
CA GLY A 573 -10.92 -29.69 -15.74
C GLY A 573 -11.02 -30.92 -14.85
N LEU A 574 -10.44 -30.87 -13.64
CA LEU A 574 -10.55 -31.96 -12.66
C LEU A 574 -12.00 -32.23 -12.26
N LEU A 575 -12.79 -31.20 -11.98
CA LEU A 575 -14.21 -31.32 -11.64
C LEU A 575 -15.02 -31.94 -12.79
N THR A 576 -14.69 -31.59 -14.05
CA THR A 576 -15.31 -32.19 -15.24
C THR A 576 -15.01 -33.69 -15.33
N ILE A 577 -13.76 -34.09 -15.07
CA ILE A 577 -13.35 -35.51 -15.01
C ILE A 577 -14.12 -36.24 -13.90
N ILE A 578 -14.16 -35.68 -12.69
CA ILE A 578 -14.88 -36.27 -11.56
C ILE A 578 -16.37 -36.43 -11.88
N SER A 579 -17.00 -35.40 -12.44
CA SER A 579 -18.41 -35.44 -12.86
C SER A 579 -18.69 -36.57 -13.84
N GLY A 580 -17.81 -36.77 -14.82
CA GLY A 580 -17.90 -37.89 -15.77
C GLY A 580 -17.71 -39.27 -15.11
N GLN A 581 -16.87 -39.38 -14.09
CA GLN A 581 -16.61 -40.65 -13.39
C GLN A 581 -17.70 -41.06 -12.41
N ILE A 582 -18.26 -40.12 -11.66
CA ILE A 582 -19.24 -40.42 -10.60
C ILE A 582 -20.70 -40.20 -11.04
N GLY A 583 -20.90 -39.61 -12.21
CA GLY A 583 -22.21 -39.23 -12.74
C GLY A 583 -22.66 -37.84 -12.29
N THR A 584 -23.36 -37.12 -13.17
CA THR A 584 -23.80 -35.74 -12.94
C THR A 584 -24.71 -35.58 -11.71
N ASP A 585 -25.64 -36.52 -11.49
CA ASP A 585 -26.56 -36.46 -10.34
C ASP A 585 -25.81 -36.55 -9.01
N LYS A 586 -24.83 -37.46 -8.91
CA LYS A 586 -24.01 -37.62 -7.71
C LYS A 586 -23.08 -36.43 -7.51
N PHE A 587 -22.54 -35.86 -8.58
CA PHE A 587 -21.74 -34.64 -8.50
C PHE A 587 -22.56 -33.46 -7.97
N GLN A 588 -23.79 -33.27 -8.47
CA GLN A 588 -24.70 -32.23 -7.98
C GLN A 588 -25.10 -32.44 -6.52
N LEU A 589 -25.32 -33.69 -6.10
CA LEU A 589 -25.58 -34.01 -4.70
C LEU A 589 -24.40 -33.59 -3.79
N LEU A 590 -23.16 -33.91 -4.17
CA LEU A 590 -21.97 -33.53 -3.41
C LEU A 590 -21.80 -31.99 -3.30
N LEU A 591 -22.14 -31.25 -4.35
CA LEU A 591 -22.17 -29.78 -4.29
C LEU A 591 -23.22 -29.28 -3.29
N GLN A 592 -24.44 -29.81 -3.35
CA GLN A 592 -25.54 -29.43 -2.46
C GLN A 592 -25.24 -29.75 -1.00
N GLU A 593 -24.68 -30.93 -0.70
CA GLU A 593 -24.29 -31.34 0.66
C GLU A 593 -23.24 -30.39 1.27
N ASN A 594 -22.35 -29.84 0.44
CA ASN A 594 -21.31 -28.92 0.88
C ASN A 594 -21.71 -27.44 0.79
N ARG A 595 -22.92 -27.13 0.33
CA ARG A 595 -23.42 -25.75 0.17
C ARG A 595 -23.23 -24.86 1.41
N PRO A 596 -23.58 -25.28 2.65
CA PRO A 596 -23.40 -24.42 3.83
C PRO A 596 -21.93 -24.07 4.09
N LYS A 597 -21.01 -25.01 3.86
CA LYS A 597 -19.57 -24.80 4.05
C LYS A 597 -19.00 -23.86 2.97
N MET A 598 -19.45 -24.00 1.73
CA MET A 598 -19.02 -23.14 0.63
C MET A 598 -19.52 -21.70 0.82
N ILE A 599 -20.78 -21.52 1.17
CA ILE A 599 -21.37 -20.18 1.41
C ILE A 599 -20.63 -19.43 2.52
N ALA A 600 -20.14 -20.14 3.54
CA ALA A 600 -19.33 -19.53 4.60
C ALA A 600 -18.00 -18.93 4.11
N ILE A 601 -17.52 -19.32 2.93
CA ILE A 601 -16.26 -18.85 2.33
C ILE A 601 -16.51 -17.88 1.18
N ILE A 602 -17.44 -18.20 0.26
CA ILE A 602 -17.62 -17.47 -1.00
C ILE A 602 -18.99 -16.78 -1.14
N GLY A 603 -19.84 -16.85 -0.11
CA GLY A 603 -21.19 -16.30 -0.16
C GLY A 603 -22.16 -17.11 -1.01
N VAL A 604 -23.43 -16.66 -1.02
CA VAL A 604 -24.50 -17.30 -1.80
C VAL A 604 -24.26 -17.13 -3.29
N ASP A 605 -23.98 -15.90 -3.73
CA ASP A 605 -23.76 -15.58 -5.15
C ASP A 605 -22.56 -16.34 -5.72
N GLY A 606 -21.48 -16.46 -4.93
CA GLY A 606 -20.31 -17.24 -5.34
C GLY A 606 -20.62 -18.72 -5.52
N TYR A 607 -21.41 -19.30 -4.61
CA TYR A 607 -21.86 -20.70 -4.72
C TYR A 607 -22.74 -20.90 -5.97
N ASP A 608 -23.72 -20.01 -6.17
CA ASP A 608 -24.67 -20.11 -7.28
C ASP A 608 -23.97 -19.88 -8.64
N TYR A 609 -22.79 -19.25 -8.68
CA TYR A 609 -21.97 -19.06 -9.88
C TYR A 609 -21.10 -20.27 -10.28
N ILE A 610 -20.85 -21.23 -9.38
CA ILE A 610 -20.01 -22.41 -9.65
C ILE A 610 -20.47 -23.20 -10.90
N PRO A 611 -21.77 -23.52 -11.08
CA PRO A 611 -22.23 -24.22 -12.28
C PRO A 611 -21.93 -23.45 -13.57
N ASN A 612 -22.08 -22.13 -13.56
CA ASN A 612 -21.81 -21.28 -14.72
C ASN A 612 -20.33 -21.31 -15.11
N LEU A 613 -19.42 -21.36 -14.13
CA LEU A 613 -17.99 -21.51 -14.37
C LEU A 613 -17.63 -22.84 -15.05
N LEU A 614 -18.30 -23.93 -14.66
CA LEU A 614 -18.09 -25.24 -15.30
C LEU A 614 -18.60 -25.24 -16.74
N VAL A 615 -19.75 -24.61 -17.01
CA VAL A 615 -20.26 -24.43 -18.38
C VAL A 615 -19.30 -23.60 -19.21
N LYS A 616 -18.86 -22.44 -18.69
CA LYS A 616 -17.87 -21.57 -19.34
C LYS A 616 -16.58 -22.32 -19.68
N TYR A 617 -16.08 -23.17 -18.77
CA TYR A 617 -14.92 -24.01 -19.04
C TYR A 617 -15.14 -24.98 -20.20
N GLN A 618 -16.33 -25.59 -20.28
CA GLN A 618 -16.69 -26.55 -21.34
C GLN A 618 -16.88 -25.87 -22.70
N GLU A 619 -17.41 -24.65 -22.73
CA GLU A 619 -17.57 -23.85 -23.95
C GLU A 619 -16.24 -23.31 -24.49
N ASP A 620 -15.27 -23.09 -23.59
CA ASP A 620 -13.93 -22.61 -23.90
C ASP A 620 -12.94 -23.73 -24.35
N MET A 621 -13.37 -25.00 -24.36
CA MET A 621 -12.61 -26.17 -24.85
C MET A 621 -12.86 -26.40 -26.33
#